data_AF-A0A6V7KCH0-F1
#
_entry.id   AF-A0A6V7KCH0-F1
#
_cell.length_a   1.000
_cell.length_b   1.000
_cell.length_c   1.000
_cell.angle_alpha   90.00
_cell.angle_beta   90.00
_cell.angle_gamma   90.00
#
_symmetry.space_group_name_H-M   'P 1'
#
loop_
_entity.id
_entity.type
_entity.pdbx_description
1 polymer ?
#
loop_
_entity_poly.entity_id
_entity_poly.type
_entity_poly.pdbx_seq_one_letter_code
_entity_poly.pdbx_strand_id
1 'polypeptide(L)'
;NVWKRATSVEIKGPVRVVHRYVDMPGQRAEYYNETLGRMEEVEACQPAMGYSFAAGTTDGPGSFAFEQGTTTSNPVWNAVRNFVAAPTQDDIKCHGAKPILLATGR
;
A
#
# COMPACT_ATOMS: atom_id res chain seq x y z
N ASN A 1 13.30 -27.28 -21.39
CA ASN A 1 14.53 -27.59 -20.63
C ASN A 1 15.34 -26.32 -20.39
N VAL A 2 15.08 -25.65 -19.26
CA VAL A 2 15.82 -24.48 -18.77
C VAL A 2 17.33 -24.78 -18.61
N TRP A 3 17.70 -26.05 -18.51
CA TRP A 3 19.07 -26.57 -18.45
C TRP A 3 19.86 -26.56 -19.77
N LYS A 4 19.27 -26.11 -20.90
CA LYS A 4 19.94 -26.14 -22.22
C LYS A 4 20.64 -24.82 -22.62
N ARG A 5 20.70 -23.80 -21.76
CA ARG A 5 21.43 -22.55 -22.05
C ARG A 5 22.82 -22.57 -21.38
N ALA A 6 23.85 -22.45 -22.22
CA ALA A 6 25.24 -22.80 -21.94
C ALA A 6 26.07 -21.68 -21.26
N THR A 7 25.55 -21.05 -20.21
CA THR A 7 26.35 -20.20 -19.31
C THR A 7 25.79 -20.25 -17.89
N SER A 8 26.04 -21.35 -17.19
CA SER A 8 25.74 -21.47 -15.75
C SER A 8 26.97 -21.06 -14.93
N VAL A 9 26.79 -20.13 -13.99
CA VAL A 9 27.84 -19.72 -13.04
C VAL A 9 27.52 -20.30 -11.66
N GLU A 10 28.49 -20.97 -11.05
CA GLU A 10 28.37 -21.53 -9.71
C GLU A 10 28.47 -20.41 -8.65
N ILE A 11 27.45 -20.28 -7.80
CA ILE A 11 27.46 -19.33 -6.68
C ILE A 11 28.06 -20.02 -5.46
N LYS A 12 29.13 -19.44 -4.90
CA LYS A 12 29.85 -19.97 -3.72
C LYS A 12 29.74 -18.99 -2.55
N GLY A 13 29.50 -19.51 -1.36
CA GLY A 13 29.48 -18.73 -0.13
C GLY A 13 28.57 -19.33 0.94
N PRO A 14 28.69 -18.86 2.19
CA PRO A 14 27.83 -19.31 3.28
C PRO A 14 26.40 -18.76 3.12
N VAL A 15 25.41 -19.59 3.42
CA VAL A 15 24.01 -19.17 3.52
C VAL A 15 23.76 -18.55 4.90
N ARG A 16 23.05 -17.42 4.94
CA ARG A 16 22.64 -16.74 6.18
C ARG A 16 21.13 -16.46 6.14
N VAL A 17 20.49 -16.47 7.31
CA VAL A 17 19.06 -16.19 7.48
C VAL A 17 18.90 -15.15 8.58
N VAL A 18 18.08 -14.14 8.32
CA VAL A 18 17.71 -13.10 9.30
C VAL A 18 16.20 -12.92 9.22
N HIS A 19 15.54 -12.88 10.38
CA HIS A 19 14.10 -12.73 10.49
C HIS A 19 13.75 -11.84 11.68
N ARG A 20 12.73 -10.99 11.54
CA ARG A 20 12.18 -10.17 12.62
C ARG A 20 10.69 -9.91 12.38
N TYR A 21 9.90 -10.00 13.44
CA TYR A 21 8.55 -9.44 13.46
C TYR A 21 8.61 -7.94 13.72
N VAL A 22 7.87 -7.17 12.93
CA VAL A 22 7.80 -5.70 13.02
C VAL A 22 6.33 -5.32 13.10
N ASP A 23 6.00 -4.50 14.09
CA ASP A 23 4.70 -3.85 14.16
C ASP A 23 4.71 -2.67 13.19
N MET A 24 4.11 -2.84 12.00
CA MET A 24 4.25 -1.89 10.89
C MET A 24 3.60 -0.53 11.13
N PRO A 25 2.41 -0.41 11.75
CA PRO A 25 1.84 0.88 12.12
C PRO A 25 2.78 1.67 13.03
N GLY A 26 2.96 2.96 12.77
CA GLY A 26 3.82 3.84 13.57
C GLY A 26 5.33 3.67 13.31
N GLN A 27 5.75 2.77 12.41
CA GLN A 27 7.15 2.72 12.00
C GLN A 27 7.56 4.01 11.29
N ARG A 28 8.75 4.52 11.62
CA ARG A 28 9.29 5.77 11.07
C ARG A 28 10.38 5.51 10.06
N ALA A 29 10.43 6.32 9.02
CA ALA A 29 11.48 6.30 8.02
C ALA A 29 11.82 7.74 7.60
N GLU A 30 13.06 7.95 7.19
CA GLU A 30 13.48 9.20 6.59
C GLU A 30 13.45 9.07 5.07
N TYR A 31 12.97 10.10 4.37
CA TYR A 31 13.05 10.19 2.92
C TYR A 31 13.48 11.59 2.50
N TYR A 32 14.06 11.70 1.31
CA TYR A 32 14.41 12.99 0.72
C TYR A 32 13.22 13.54 -0.07
N ASN A 33 12.67 14.67 0.36
CA ASN A 33 11.59 15.35 -0.33
C ASN A 33 12.17 16.27 -1.41
N GLU A 34 12.08 15.85 -2.67
CA GLU A 34 12.61 16.61 -3.81
C GLU A 34 11.93 17.97 -4.01
N THR A 35 10.66 18.11 -3.62
CA THR A 35 9.91 19.38 -3.75
C THR A 35 10.39 20.42 -2.74
N LEU A 36 10.74 19.99 -1.53
CA LEU A 36 11.19 20.86 -0.44
C LEU A 36 12.72 20.93 -0.32
N GLY A 37 13.45 20.08 -1.03
CA GLY A 37 14.92 20.01 -1.01
C GLY A 37 15.50 19.63 0.36
N ARG A 38 14.79 18.81 1.15
CA ARG A 38 15.20 18.43 2.51
C ARG A 38 14.82 17.00 2.87
N MET A 39 15.53 16.44 3.85
CA MET A 39 15.14 15.18 4.49
C MET A 39 13.90 15.40 5.37
N GLU A 40 12.95 14.47 5.31
CA GLU A 40 11.74 14.46 6.13
C GLU A 40 11.53 13.09 6.77
N GLU A 41 11.06 13.09 8.03
CA GLU A 41 10.61 11.89 8.72
C GLU A 41 9.14 11.63 8.36
N VAL A 42 8.82 10.40 8.01
CA VAL A 42 7.46 9.90 7.75
C VAL A 42 7.13 8.75 8.67
N GLU A 43 5.84 8.58 8.93
CA GLU A 43 5.30 7.52 9.79
C GLU A 43 4.33 6.64 9.00
N ALA A 44 4.41 5.33 9.21
CA ALA A 44 3.51 4.36 8.62
C ALA A 44 2.10 4.45 9.22
N CYS A 45 1.10 4.55 8.35
CA CYS A 45 -0.30 4.66 8.74
C CYS A 45 -0.87 3.35 9.32
N GLN A 46 -1.98 3.48 10.06
CA GLN A 46 -2.87 2.34 10.31
C GLN A 46 -3.35 1.73 8.98
N PRO A 47 -3.55 0.40 8.92
CA PRO A 47 -3.87 -0.27 7.66
C PRO A 47 -5.26 0.13 7.14
N ALA A 48 -5.30 0.52 5.86
CA ALA A 48 -6.52 0.84 5.14
C ALA A 48 -6.37 0.55 3.64
N MET A 49 -7.48 0.14 3.00
CA MET A 49 -7.56 -0.14 1.57
C MET A 49 -8.26 1.00 0.84
N GLY A 50 -7.71 1.42 -0.29
CA GLY A 50 -8.26 2.52 -1.10
C GLY A 50 -9.37 2.07 -2.06
N TYR A 51 -10.06 3.01 -2.70
CA TYR A 51 -11.12 2.72 -3.68
C TYR A 51 -10.66 1.77 -4.78
N SER A 52 -9.46 2.01 -5.32
CA SER A 52 -8.86 1.18 -6.38
C SER A 52 -8.66 -0.29 -5.98
N PHE A 53 -8.70 -0.64 -4.69
CA PHE A 53 -8.70 -2.05 -4.25
C PHE A 53 -9.90 -2.81 -4.82
N ALA A 54 -11.08 -2.18 -4.87
CA ALA A 54 -12.29 -2.79 -5.41
C ALA A 54 -12.33 -2.82 -6.94
N ALA A 55 -11.42 -2.13 -7.64
CA ALA A 55 -11.31 -2.17 -9.10
C ALA A 55 -10.70 -3.49 -9.61
N GLY A 56 -10.06 -4.27 -8.73
CA GLY A 56 -9.29 -5.46 -9.13
C GLY A 56 -8.09 -5.10 -10.01
N THR A 57 -7.69 -6.03 -10.87
CA THR A 57 -6.58 -5.86 -11.82
C THR A 57 -7.01 -6.24 -13.24
N THR A 58 -6.12 -6.12 -14.22
CA THR A 58 -6.39 -6.55 -15.61
C THR A 58 -6.64 -8.05 -15.73
N ASP A 59 -6.04 -8.85 -14.85
CA ASP A 59 -6.16 -10.32 -14.87
C ASP A 59 -7.39 -10.84 -14.11
N GLY A 60 -8.04 -9.94 -13.38
CA GLY A 60 -9.20 -10.23 -12.53
C GLY A 60 -9.88 -8.91 -12.16
N PRO A 61 -10.70 -8.35 -13.06
CA PRO A 61 -11.34 -7.07 -12.82
C PRO A 61 -12.34 -7.20 -11.66
N GLY A 62 -12.39 -6.15 -10.84
CA GLY A 62 -13.38 -6.03 -9.79
C GLY A 62 -14.79 -5.98 -10.38
N SER A 63 -15.76 -6.41 -9.58
CA SER A 63 -17.15 -6.05 -9.85
C SER A 63 -17.37 -4.62 -9.32
N PHE A 64 -18.31 -3.86 -9.91
CA PHE A 64 -18.63 -2.44 -9.61
C PHE A 64 -17.77 -1.37 -10.33
N ALA A 65 -18.28 -0.13 -10.33
CA ALA A 65 -17.73 1.04 -11.04
C ALA A 65 -16.49 1.65 -10.36
N PHE A 66 -15.51 0.83 -10.00
CA PHE A 66 -14.22 1.29 -9.48
C PHE A 66 -13.16 1.23 -10.59
N GLU A 67 -12.34 2.26 -10.66
CA GLU A 67 -11.22 2.35 -11.60
C GLU A 67 -9.89 2.35 -10.84
N GLN A 68 -8.89 1.67 -11.41
CA GLN A 68 -7.52 1.73 -10.89
C GLN A 68 -6.97 3.15 -11.04
N GLY A 69 -6.20 3.61 -10.05
CA GLY A 69 -5.64 4.98 -10.04
C GLY A 69 -6.59 6.05 -9.52
N THR A 70 -7.74 5.68 -8.95
CA THR A 70 -8.66 6.65 -8.33
C THR A 70 -8.00 7.35 -7.13
N THR A 71 -7.83 8.67 -7.21
CA THR A 71 -7.27 9.53 -6.14
C THR A 71 -8.31 10.45 -5.50
N THR A 72 -9.52 10.49 -6.05
CA THR A 72 -10.62 11.30 -5.56
C THR A 72 -11.67 10.43 -4.87
N SER A 73 -12.24 10.94 -3.77
CA SER A 73 -13.37 10.26 -3.11
C SER A 73 -14.69 10.64 -3.77
N ASN A 74 -15.72 9.80 -3.62
CA ASN A 74 -17.08 10.15 -3.97
C ASN A 74 -18.05 9.96 -2.78
N PRO A 75 -19.14 10.74 -2.69
CA PRO A 75 -20.05 10.71 -1.54
C PRO A 75 -20.77 9.38 -1.33
N VAL A 76 -21.10 8.65 -2.40
CA VAL A 76 -21.84 7.37 -2.34
C VAL A 76 -20.99 6.32 -1.63
N TRP A 77 -19.75 6.11 -2.08
CA TRP A 77 -18.84 5.15 -1.47
C TRP A 77 -18.36 5.60 -0.08
N ASN A 78 -18.31 6.92 0.18
CA ASN A 78 -18.06 7.43 1.54
C ASN A 78 -19.22 7.10 2.50
N ALA A 79 -20.47 7.09 2.04
CA ALA A 79 -21.60 6.67 2.86
C ALA A 79 -21.53 5.16 3.17
N VAL A 80 -21.26 4.35 2.15
CA VAL A 80 -21.13 2.88 2.29
C VAL A 80 -19.98 2.52 3.22
N ARG A 81 -18.79 3.13 3.07
CA ARG A 81 -17.67 2.86 3.97
C ARG A 81 -17.98 3.26 5.41
N ASN A 82 -18.62 4.42 5.62
CA ASN A 82 -18.86 4.95 6.95
C ASN A 82 -19.90 4.13 7.72
N PHE A 83 -20.79 3.42 7.01
CA PHE A 83 -21.69 2.45 7.60
C PHE A 83 -20.95 1.22 8.16
N VAL A 84 -19.86 0.79 7.51
CA VAL A 84 -19.06 -0.37 7.93
C VAL A 84 -18.02 0.02 8.98
N ALA A 85 -17.14 0.96 8.65
CA ALA A 85 -16.11 1.50 9.53
C ALA A 85 -15.62 2.85 8.99
N ALA A 86 -15.98 3.94 9.67
CA ALA A 86 -15.58 5.28 9.26
C ALA A 86 -14.09 5.54 9.59
N PRO A 87 -13.26 5.95 8.62
CA PRO A 87 -11.88 6.36 8.88
C PRO A 87 -11.84 7.65 9.70
N THR A 88 -10.83 7.79 10.58
CA THR A 88 -10.64 9.06 11.31
C THR A 88 -10.01 10.13 10.42
N GLN A 89 -9.99 11.38 10.89
CA GLN A 89 -9.28 12.46 10.21
C GLN A 89 -7.78 12.17 10.09
N ASP A 90 -7.18 11.54 11.11
CA ASP A 90 -5.78 11.13 11.07
C ASP A 90 -5.53 10.04 10.02
N ASP A 91 -6.44 9.08 9.86
CA ASP A 91 -6.32 8.06 8.81
C ASP A 91 -6.34 8.72 7.43
N ILE A 92 -7.29 9.63 7.19
CA ILE A 92 -7.44 10.35 5.92
C ILE A 92 -6.18 11.18 5.64
N LYS A 93 -5.68 11.91 6.63
CA LYS A 93 -4.47 12.72 6.49
C LYS A 93 -3.24 11.87 6.20
N CYS A 94 -3.08 10.75 6.90
CA CYS A 94 -1.93 9.87 6.75
C CYS A 94 -1.90 9.20 5.37
N HIS A 95 -3.04 8.69 4.91
CA HIS A 95 -3.15 8.02 3.60
C HIS A 95 -3.15 9.00 2.41
N GLY A 96 -3.29 10.30 2.66
CA GLY A 96 -3.11 11.37 1.68
C GLY A 96 -4.03 11.22 0.46
N ALA A 97 -3.43 11.03 -0.72
CA ALA A 97 -4.16 10.93 -2.00
C ALA A 97 -4.95 9.61 -2.17
N LYS A 98 -4.87 8.66 -1.22
CA LYS A 98 -5.60 7.40 -1.28
C LYS A 98 -7.01 7.57 -0.66
N PRO A 99 -8.09 7.55 -1.46
CA PRO A 99 -9.44 7.57 -0.90
C PRO A 99 -9.72 6.24 -0.21
N ILE A 100 -9.85 6.25 1.11
CA ILE A 100 -10.06 5.04 1.93
C ILE A 100 -11.46 4.46 1.64
N LEU A 101 -11.51 3.19 1.24
CA LEU A 101 -12.71 2.37 1.12
C LEU A 101 -12.95 1.52 2.37
N LEU A 102 -11.89 0.94 2.95
CA LEU A 102 -11.98 0.07 4.13
C LEU A 102 -10.89 0.47 5.13
N ALA A 103 -11.29 0.89 6.32
CA ALA A 103 -10.39 1.24 7.43
C ALA A 103 -10.16 0.01 8.33
N THR A 104 -9.32 -0.92 7.89
CA THR A 104 -9.17 -2.25 8.51
C THR A 104 -8.34 -2.28 9.80
N GLY A 105 -7.59 -1.24 10.09
CA GLY A 105 -6.78 -1.11 11.31
C GLY A 105 -7.54 -0.59 12.52
N ARG A 106 -8.87 -0.64 12.47
CA ARG A 106 -9.79 -0.11 13.48
C ARG A 106 -10.76 -1.20 13.92
#